data_AF-A0A838AGL7-F1
#
_entry.id   AF-A0A838AGL7-F1
#
_cell.length_a   1.000
_cell.length_b   1.000
_cell.length_c   1.000
_cell.angle_alpha   90.00
_cell.angle_beta   90.00
_cell.angle_gamma   90.00
#
_symmetry.space_group_name_H-M   'P 1'
#
loop_
_entity.id
_entity.type
_entity.pdbx_description
1 polymer ?
#
loop_
_entity_poly.entity_id
_entity_poly.type
_entity_poly.pdbx_seq_one_letter_code
_entity_poly.pdbx_strand_id
1 'polypeptide(L)'
;VSAEAVAGMADGSVVVDLAGEAGGNCELTRPGEVVTAHGVTIAAPGNLPGEMPGHASELYARNIVEFLELVITDEGGLSLDAADPIIAGACVTGRDRLAWPTEATATDTTTETTTEATTGTTTGTTTGTAAGESGAAGEEVR
;
A
#
# COMPACT_ATOMS: atom_id res chain seq x y z
N VAL A 1 6.21 2.55 -18.42
CA VAL A 1 7.45 1.93 -18.92
C VAL A 1 7.38 1.94 -20.43
N SER A 2 8.23 2.74 -21.08
CA SER A 2 8.23 2.87 -22.53
C SER A 2 8.95 1.70 -23.19
N ALA A 3 8.68 1.46 -24.48
CA ALA A 3 9.38 0.43 -25.25
C ALA A 3 10.90 0.68 -25.29
N GLU A 4 11.34 1.94 -25.36
CA GLU A 4 12.74 2.34 -25.27
C GLU A 4 13.36 1.98 -23.91
N ALA A 5 12.62 2.21 -22.82
CA ALA A 5 13.09 1.84 -21.49
C ALA A 5 13.27 0.32 -21.36
N VAL A 6 12.38 -0.49 -21.96
CA VAL A 6 12.53 -1.95 -22.00
C VAL A 6 13.76 -2.38 -22.81
N ALA A 7 14.02 -1.74 -23.95
CA ALA A 7 15.18 -2.06 -24.79
C ALA A 7 16.52 -1.76 -24.12
N GLY A 8 16.54 -0.85 -23.14
CA GLY A 8 17.72 -0.54 -22.33
C GLY A 8 17.95 -1.47 -21.13
N MET A 9 17.06 -2.42 -20.85
CA MET A 9 17.21 -3.37 -19.75
C MET A 9 18.24 -4.46 -20.09
N ALA A 10 18.78 -5.10 -19.06
CA ALA A 10 19.69 -6.23 -19.26
C ALA A 10 18.95 -7.44 -19.84
N ASP A 11 19.62 -8.20 -20.72
CA ASP A 11 19.14 -9.48 -21.23
C ASP A 11 18.75 -10.44 -20.07
N GLY A 12 17.59 -11.07 -20.19
CA GLY A 12 17.02 -11.95 -19.17
C GLY A 12 16.21 -11.23 -18.11
N SER A 13 16.06 -9.90 -18.17
CA SER A 13 15.16 -9.17 -17.27
C SER A 13 13.70 -9.62 -17.43
N VAL A 14 12.92 -9.46 -16.36
CA VAL A 14 11.49 -9.77 -16.35
C VAL A 14 10.70 -8.56 -15.87
N VAL A 15 9.67 -8.17 -16.62
CA VAL A 15 8.67 -7.18 -16.25
C VAL A 15 7.36 -7.92 -15.98
N VAL A 16 6.80 -7.73 -14.80
CA VAL A 16 5.45 -8.22 -14.47
C VAL A 16 4.53 -7.01 -14.39
N ASP A 17 3.63 -6.87 -15.36
CA ASP A 17 2.70 -5.75 -15.46
C ASP A 17 1.32 -6.14 -14.93
N LEU A 18 1.08 -5.79 -13.66
CA LEU A 18 -0.19 -6.07 -12.98
C LEU A 18 -1.35 -5.18 -13.46
N ALA A 19 -1.08 -4.13 -14.24
CA ALA A 19 -2.09 -3.24 -14.79
C ALA A 19 -2.48 -3.59 -16.23
N GLY A 20 -2.04 -4.74 -16.76
CA GLY A 20 -2.20 -5.10 -18.16
C GLY A 20 -3.64 -4.99 -18.66
N GLU A 21 -4.63 -5.48 -17.91
CA GLU A 21 -6.05 -5.43 -18.30
C GLU A 21 -6.63 -3.99 -18.33
N ALA A 22 -6.03 -3.06 -17.59
CA ALA A 22 -6.50 -1.68 -17.45
C ALA A 22 -5.71 -0.67 -18.33
N GLY A 23 -5.07 -1.15 -19.40
CA GLY A 23 -4.27 -0.34 -20.32
C GLY A 23 -2.76 -0.51 -20.18
N GLY A 24 -2.29 -1.17 -19.12
CA GLY A 24 -0.89 -1.55 -18.91
C GLY A 24 0.02 -0.41 -18.46
N ASN A 25 0.98 -0.72 -17.58
CA ASN A 25 2.07 0.18 -17.25
C ASN A 25 3.21 0.12 -18.28
N CYS A 26 3.32 -0.97 -19.04
CA CYS A 26 4.35 -1.16 -20.06
C CYS A 26 3.75 -1.08 -21.47
N GLU A 27 4.34 -0.26 -22.35
CA GLU A 27 3.87 -0.09 -23.74
C GLU A 27 3.89 -1.38 -24.57
N LEU A 28 4.75 -2.33 -24.18
CA LEU A 28 4.88 -3.62 -24.85
C LEU A 28 4.01 -4.72 -24.22
N THR A 29 3.22 -4.40 -23.19
CA THR A 29 2.32 -5.34 -22.53
C THR A 29 1.24 -5.84 -23.50
N ARG A 30 1.02 -7.16 -23.47
CA ARG A 30 -0.16 -7.79 -24.06
C ARG A 30 -0.98 -8.45 -22.94
N PRO A 31 -2.19 -7.96 -22.65
CA PRO A 31 -2.99 -8.49 -21.55
C PRO A 31 -3.24 -10.00 -21.69
N GLY A 32 -3.01 -10.74 -20.62
CA GLY A 32 -3.16 -12.20 -20.59
C GLY A 32 -2.03 -13.00 -21.23
N GLU A 33 -0.98 -12.34 -21.74
CA GLU A 33 0.14 -12.99 -22.43
C GLU A 33 1.47 -12.79 -21.71
N VAL A 34 2.42 -13.69 -22.02
CA VAL A 34 3.83 -13.51 -21.74
C VAL A 34 4.55 -13.31 -23.07
N VAL A 35 5.14 -12.13 -23.26
CA VAL A 35 5.86 -11.76 -24.48
C VAL A 35 7.33 -11.55 -24.18
N THR A 36 8.19 -11.81 -25.16
CA THR A 36 9.62 -11.48 -25.07
C THR A 36 9.96 -10.43 -26.10
N ALA A 37 10.58 -9.33 -25.66
CA ALA A 37 11.04 -8.24 -26.51
C ALA A 37 12.42 -7.76 -26.02
N HIS A 38 13.37 -7.56 -26.93
CA HIS A 38 14.71 -7.06 -26.61
C HIS A 38 15.43 -7.85 -25.50
N GLY A 39 15.28 -9.18 -25.46
CA GLY A 39 15.86 -10.02 -24.41
C GLY A 39 15.15 -9.96 -23.06
N VAL A 40 14.09 -9.17 -22.93
CA VAL A 40 13.27 -8.99 -21.72
C VAL A 40 11.97 -9.78 -21.84
N THR A 41 11.59 -10.50 -20.80
CA THR A 41 10.29 -11.16 -20.70
C THR A 41 9.29 -10.22 -20.02
N ILE A 42 8.10 -10.05 -20.61
CA ILE A 42 7.05 -9.16 -20.13
C ILE A 42 5.81 -10.01 -19.94
N ALA A 43 5.38 -10.16 -18.69
CA ALA A 43 4.21 -10.95 -18.31
C ALA A 43 3.11 -10.04 -17.79
N ALA A 44 1.90 -10.20 -18.31
CA ALA A 44 0.72 -9.46 -17.86
C ALA A 44 -0.43 -10.43 -17.58
N PRO A 45 -0.37 -11.21 -16.51
CA PRO A 45 -1.42 -12.16 -16.16
C PRO A 45 -2.73 -11.41 -15.89
N GLY A 46 -3.83 -11.89 -16.47
CA GLY A 46 -5.13 -11.22 -16.35
C GLY A 46 -5.78 -11.37 -14.97
N ASN A 47 -5.90 -12.60 -14.50
CA ASN A 47 -6.48 -12.92 -13.19
C ASN A 47 -5.43 -13.53 -12.26
N LEU A 48 -4.47 -12.71 -11.81
CA LEU A 48 -3.41 -13.15 -10.92
C LEU A 48 -3.92 -13.77 -9.60
N PRO A 49 -4.98 -13.23 -8.93
CA PRO A 49 -5.55 -13.90 -7.76
C PRO A 49 -6.06 -15.32 -8.06
N GLY A 50 -6.54 -15.55 -9.28
CA GLY A 50 -6.95 -16.86 -9.77
C GLY A 50 -5.81 -17.89 -9.87
N GLU A 51 -4.55 -17.47 -9.88
CA GLU A 51 -3.39 -18.38 -9.85
C GLU A 51 -3.10 -18.94 -8.45
N MET A 52 -3.63 -18.30 -7.39
CA MET A 52 -3.58 -18.78 -6.01
C MET A 52 -4.98 -18.82 -5.38
N PRO A 53 -5.89 -19.64 -5.92
CA PRO A 53 -7.32 -19.54 -5.62
C PRO A 53 -7.66 -19.82 -4.15
N GLY A 54 -6.90 -20.70 -3.47
CA GLY A 54 -7.13 -21.01 -2.05
C GLY A 54 -6.94 -19.79 -1.15
N HIS A 55 -5.77 -19.15 -1.22
CA HIS A 55 -5.45 -17.96 -0.43
C HIS A 55 -6.31 -16.75 -0.83
N ALA A 56 -6.53 -16.55 -2.13
CA ALA A 56 -7.38 -15.47 -2.62
C ALA A 56 -8.81 -15.60 -2.06
N SER A 57 -9.36 -16.82 -2.05
CA SER A 57 -10.70 -17.09 -1.50
C SER A 57 -10.77 -16.88 0.00
N GLU A 58 -9.75 -17.29 0.76
CA GLU A 58 -9.70 -17.10 2.21
C GLU A 58 -9.68 -15.61 2.59
N LEU A 59 -8.81 -14.82 1.96
CA LEU A 59 -8.72 -13.38 2.21
C LEU A 59 -10.00 -12.66 1.75
N TYR A 60 -10.58 -13.06 0.62
CA TYR A 60 -11.85 -12.49 0.16
C TYR A 60 -13.01 -12.84 1.10
N ALA A 61 -13.12 -14.10 1.54
CA ALA A 61 -14.15 -14.52 2.49
C ALA A 61 -14.06 -13.75 3.80
N ARG A 62 -12.84 -13.49 4.29
CA ARG A 62 -12.64 -12.63 5.46
C ARG A 62 -13.18 -11.22 5.24
N ASN A 63 -12.87 -10.58 4.11
CA ASN A 63 -13.43 -9.25 3.80
C ASN A 63 -14.97 -9.25 3.79
N ILE A 64 -15.59 -10.32 3.29
CA ILE A 64 -17.05 -10.45 3.32
C ILE A 64 -17.58 -10.63 4.75
N VAL A 65 -16.92 -11.44 5.59
CA VAL A 65 -17.33 -11.61 7.00
C VAL A 65 -17.27 -10.28 7.75
N GLU A 66 -16.17 -9.53 7.63
CA GLU A 66 -16.00 -8.23 8.30
C GLU A 66 -17.05 -7.22 7.82
N PHE A 67 -17.40 -7.23 6.51
CA PHE A 67 -18.49 -6.40 6.00
C PHE A 67 -19.86 -6.85 6.53
N LEU A 68 -20.10 -8.16 6.64
CA LEU A 68 -21.34 -8.71 7.19
C LEU A 68 -21.53 -8.37 8.67
N GLU A 69 -20.45 -8.34 9.45
CA GLU A 69 -20.48 -7.89 10.86
C GLU A 69 -20.96 -6.44 11.01
N LEU A 70 -20.74 -5.59 9.99
CA LEU A 70 -21.25 -4.21 9.99
C LEU A 70 -22.74 -4.11 9.65
N VAL A 71 -23.27 -5.02 8.82
CA VAL A 71 -24.64 -4.91 8.28
C VAL A 71 -25.65 -5.85 8.95
N ILE A 72 -25.20 -6.86 9.69
CA ILE A 72 -26.08 -7.79 10.41
C ILE A 72 -26.25 -7.32 11.85
N THR A 73 -27.50 -7.20 12.30
CA THR A 73 -27.81 -6.89 13.71
C THR A 73 -27.65 -8.14 14.59
N ASP A 74 -27.51 -7.96 15.89
CA ASP A 74 -27.39 -9.05 16.86
C ASP A 74 -28.57 -10.04 16.81
N GLU A 75 -29.75 -9.57 16.39
CA GLU A 75 -30.97 -10.38 16.20
C GLU A 75 -31.01 -11.10 14.83
N GLY A 76 -29.96 -10.98 14.02
CA GLY A 76 -29.87 -11.56 12.67
C GLY A 76 -30.62 -10.77 11.60
N GLY A 77 -31.01 -9.53 11.88
CA GLY A 77 -31.62 -8.61 10.92
C GLY A 77 -30.58 -7.95 10.01
N LEU A 78 -31.02 -7.34 8.90
CA LEU A 78 -30.16 -6.53 8.04
C LEU A 78 -30.37 -5.04 8.34
N SER A 79 -29.30 -4.34 8.69
CA SER A 79 -29.27 -2.90 8.92
C SER A 79 -28.29 -2.26 7.93
N LEU A 80 -28.82 -1.58 6.91
CA LEU A 80 -28.03 -0.82 5.93
C LEU A 80 -28.13 0.67 6.27
N ASP A 81 -27.26 1.15 7.15
CA ASP A 81 -27.19 2.57 7.46
C ASP A 81 -26.49 3.33 6.32
N ALA A 82 -27.24 4.09 5.55
CA ALA A 82 -26.72 4.90 4.44
C ALA A 82 -25.85 6.09 4.92
N ALA A 83 -25.83 6.40 6.22
CA ALA A 83 -24.90 7.36 6.80
C ALA A 83 -23.52 6.74 7.12
N ASP A 84 -23.43 5.41 7.20
CA ASP A 84 -22.15 4.72 7.36
C ASP A 84 -21.34 4.84 6.04
N PRO A 85 -20.11 5.38 6.06
CA PRO A 85 -19.33 5.60 4.86
C PRO A 85 -18.92 4.31 4.14
N ILE A 86 -18.76 3.20 4.86
CA ILE A 86 -18.43 1.88 4.30
C ILE A 86 -19.66 1.34 3.55
N ILE A 87 -20.83 1.40 4.18
CA ILE A 87 -22.10 0.95 3.56
C ILE A 87 -22.45 1.85 2.37
N ALA A 88 -22.34 3.17 2.51
CA ALA A 88 -22.60 4.12 1.45
C ALA A 88 -21.64 4.00 0.26
N GLY A 89 -20.36 3.73 0.53
CA GLY A 89 -19.34 3.51 -0.50
C GLY A 89 -19.48 2.17 -1.24
N ALA A 90 -19.89 1.11 -0.54
CA ALA A 90 -20.10 -0.20 -1.13
C ALA A 90 -21.44 -0.34 -1.88
N CYS A 91 -22.45 0.48 -1.55
CA CYS A 91 -23.77 0.42 -2.15
C CYS A 91 -23.79 1.05 -3.56
N VAL A 92 -23.99 0.22 -4.59
CA VAL A 92 -24.14 0.69 -5.97
C VAL A 92 -25.61 0.97 -6.32
N THR A 93 -26.53 0.13 -5.84
CA THR A 93 -27.97 0.23 -6.10
C THR A 93 -28.77 -0.09 -4.84
N GLY A 94 -29.81 0.71 -4.57
CA GLY A 94 -30.75 0.51 -3.48
C GLY A 94 -32.19 0.50 -3.97
N ARG A 95 -33.12 0.12 -3.09
CA ARG A 95 -34.54 -0.06 -3.41
C ARG A 95 -35.19 1.20 -4.00
N ASP A 96 -34.70 2.38 -3.58
CA ASP A 96 -35.34 3.66 -3.85
C ASP A 96 -34.41 4.65 -4.60
N ARG A 97 -33.15 4.28 -4.87
CA ARG A 97 -32.17 5.15 -5.55
C ARG A 97 -30.96 4.37 -6.09
N LEU A 98 -30.44 4.83 -7.24
CA LEU A 98 -29.06 4.56 -7.65
C LEU A 98 -28.12 5.30 -6.69
N ALA A 99 -27.26 4.56 -5.98
CA ALA A 99 -26.36 5.12 -4.97
C ALA A 99 -24.99 5.52 -5.57
N TRP A 100 -24.71 5.16 -6.83
CA TRP A 100 -23.49 5.50 -7.54
C TRP A 100 -23.69 6.58 -8.64
N PRO A 101 -22.80 7.58 -8.79
CA PRO A 101 -21.59 7.82 -8.01
C PRO A 101 -21.90 8.50 -6.68
N THR A 102 -21.34 7.96 -5.59
CA THR A 102 -21.36 8.62 -4.28
C THR A 102 -20.33 9.75 -4.34
N GLU A 103 -20.76 11.01 -4.18
CA GLU A 103 -19.84 12.12 -3.90
C GLU A 103 -19.31 11.97 -2.46
N ALA A 104 -18.38 11.02 -2.20
CA ALA A 104 -17.77 10.88 -0.88
C ALA A 104 -16.43 11.61 -0.81
N THR A 105 -16.51 12.79 -0.22
CA THR A 105 -15.42 13.51 0.45
C THR A 105 -14.68 12.57 1.42
N ALA A 106 -13.52 12.05 1.04
CA ALA A 106 -12.56 11.49 1.96
C ALA A 106 -11.39 12.49 2.08
N THR A 107 -11.53 13.45 2.98
CA THR A 107 -10.37 14.21 3.47
C THR A 107 -9.58 13.27 4.36
N ASP A 108 -8.74 12.44 3.75
CA ASP A 108 -7.72 11.70 4.48
C ASP A 108 -6.66 12.70 4.92
N THR A 109 -6.77 13.18 6.16
CA THR A 109 -5.68 13.89 6.83
C THR A 109 -4.68 12.84 7.31
N THR A 110 -3.95 12.24 6.37
CA THR A 110 -2.69 11.59 6.69
C THR A 110 -1.63 12.68 6.78
N THR A 111 -1.52 13.30 7.95
CA THR A 111 -0.34 14.09 8.30
C THR A 111 0.82 13.12 8.50
N GLU A 112 1.60 12.86 7.45
CA GLU A 112 2.92 12.27 7.60
C GLU A 112 3.76 13.21 8.48
N THR A 113 3.94 12.84 9.74
CA THR A 113 4.98 13.44 10.57
C THR A 113 6.30 12.79 10.17
N THR A 114 6.96 13.36 9.16
CA THR A 114 8.37 13.04 8.88
C THR A 114 9.21 13.52 10.06
N THR A 115 9.59 12.60 10.94
CA THR A 115 10.69 12.82 11.88
C THR A 115 11.99 12.59 11.10
N GLU A 116 12.68 13.68 10.73
CA GLU A 116 14.04 13.61 10.20
C GLU A 116 14.99 13.02 11.25
N ALA A 117 15.48 11.80 10.98
CA ALA A 117 16.64 11.26 11.64
C ALA A 117 17.89 11.98 11.10
N THR A 118 18.34 13.02 11.81
CA THR A 118 19.64 13.65 11.60
C THR A 118 20.75 12.62 11.85
N THR A 119 21.33 12.08 10.77
CA THR A 119 22.55 11.27 10.83
C THR A 119 23.75 12.21 10.79
N GLY A 120 24.24 12.62 11.96
CA GLY A 120 25.51 13.34 12.10
C GLY A 120 26.69 12.38 12.01
N THR A 121 27.43 12.42 10.90
CA THR A 121 28.82 11.96 10.82
C THR A 121 29.68 13.13 10.38
N THR A 122 30.63 13.57 11.22
CA THR A 122 31.94 14.11 10.80
C THR A 122 32.89 14.16 12.01
N THR A 123 33.91 13.30 11.94
CA THR A 123 35.34 13.49 12.22
C THR A 123 35.80 14.68 13.09
N GLY A 124 36.60 14.38 14.12
CA GLY A 124 37.18 15.37 15.03
C GLY A 124 38.39 16.15 14.53
N THR A 125 38.78 17.19 15.28
CA THR A 125 40.16 17.56 15.65
C THR A 125 40.14 18.65 16.73
N THR A 126 40.91 18.36 17.78
CA THR A 126 41.58 19.14 18.84
C THR A 126 41.57 20.68 18.76
N THR A 127 41.35 21.37 19.90
CA THR A 127 42.36 22.11 20.72
C THR A 127 41.66 23.13 21.65
N GLY A 128 42.00 23.15 22.95
CA GLY A 128 41.59 24.23 23.85
C GLY A 128 41.75 23.90 25.34
N THR A 129 42.86 24.32 25.92
CA THR A 129 43.38 24.03 27.27
C THR A 129 42.88 24.99 28.36
N ALA A 130 42.78 24.44 29.59
CA ALA A 130 43.06 25.01 30.93
C ALA A 130 41.93 25.49 31.88
N ALA A 131 42.16 25.06 33.14
CA ALA A 131 41.76 25.57 34.46
C ALA A 131 40.32 25.30 34.92
N GLY A 132 40.03 24.79 36.13
CA GLY A 132 40.83 24.43 37.30
C GLY A 132 39.88 24.22 38.50
N GLU A 133 40.26 23.32 39.43
CA GLU A 133 39.87 23.23 40.86
C GLU A 133 38.37 23.03 41.22
N SER A 134 37.92 22.34 42.27
CA SER A 134 38.49 21.49 43.34
C SER A 134 37.33 20.87 44.14
N GLY A 135 37.54 19.67 44.71
CA GLY A 135 36.85 19.08 45.89
C GLY A 135 35.43 18.52 45.68
N ALA A 136 34.90 17.60 46.49
CA ALA A 136 35.41 16.60 47.44
C ALA A 136 34.19 15.72 47.82
N ALA A 137 34.43 14.41 48.00
CA ALA A 137 33.76 13.48 48.93
C ALA A 137 32.27 13.06 48.78
N GLY A 138 32.03 11.78 49.10
CA GLY A 138 30.77 11.21 49.61
C GLY A 138 30.04 10.32 48.59
N GLU A 139 30.22 9.00 48.56
CA GLU A 139 29.72 7.96 49.49
C GLU A 139 28.31 7.45 49.12
N GLU A 140 28.19 6.12 49.23
CA GLU A 140 27.07 5.21 48.97
C GLU A 140 25.70 5.66 49.49
N VAL A 141 24.62 5.08 48.94
CA VAL A 141 23.64 4.24 49.66
C VAL A 141 22.28 4.18 48.93
N ARG A 142 21.87 2.93 48.63
CA ARG A 142 20.57 2.38 48.15
C ARG A 142 20.36 2.22 46.65
#